data_AF-A0A2S6U2R9-F1
#
_entry.id   AF-A0A2S6U2R9-F1
#
_cell.length_a   1.000
_cell.length_b   1.000
_cell.length_c   1.000
_cell.angle_alpha   90.00
_cell.angle_beta   90.00
_cell.angle_gamma   90.00
#
_symmetry.space_group_name_H-M   'P 1'
#
loop_
_entity.id
_entity.type
_entity.pdbx_description
1 polymer ?
#
loop_
_entity_poly.entity_id
_entity_poly.type
_entity_poly.pdbx_seq_one_letter_code
_entity_poly.pdbx_strand_id
1 'polypeptide(L)'
;AIKQLCRRAGIEKLDAGPKGMVLSFRGNRFANPAALIGYLQDRAPAIKLRPDHKVVCVQDWLHATTRIAGVRRVLGDLAALAEQ
;
A
#
# COMPACT_ATOMS: atom_id res chain seq x y z
N ALA A 1 2.06 14.36 6.70
CA ALA A 1 1.25 13.15 6.99
C ALA A 1 1.69 11.92 6.19
N ILE A 2 1.63 11.93 4.85
CA ILE A 2 1.92 10.73 4.02
C ILE A 2 3.33 10.15 4.25
N LYS A 3 4.38 10.98 4.28
CA LYS A 3 5.77 10.51 4.55
C LYS A 3 5.92 9.80 5.91
N GLN A 4 5.21 10.26 6.95
CA GLN A 4 5.25 9.61 8.26
C GLN A 4 4.55 8.24 8.23
N LEU A 5 3.41 8.14 7.52
CA LEU A 5 2.72 6.86 7.33
C LEU A 5 3.58 5.86 6.55
N CYS A 6 4.25 6.30 5.48
CA CYS A 6 5.20 5.43 4.76
C CYS A 6 6.31 4.92 5.69
N ARG A 7 6.84 5.77 6.57
CA ARG A 7 7.88 5.38 7.53
C ARG A 7 7.36 4.38 8.56
N ARG A 8 6.14 4.58 9.09
CA ARG A 8 5.49 3.65 10.04
C ARG A 8 5.19 2.29 9.40
N ALA A 9 4.67 2.30 8.18
CA ALA A 9 4.37 1.10 7.40
C ALA A 9 5.61 0.40 6.81
N GLY A 10 6.82 0.95 6.99
CA GLY A 10 8.05 0.37 6.42
C GLY A 10 8.12 0.42 4.89
N ILE A 11 7.49 1.41 4.26
CA ILE A 11 7.47 1.58 2.80
C ILE A 11 8.70 2.39 2.35
N GLU A 12 9.44 1.86 1.39
CA GLU A 12 10.62 2.50 0.81
C GLU A 12 10.26 3.36 -0.40
N LYS A 13 9.44 2.83 -1.30
CA LYS A 13 8.96 3.53 -2.50
C LYS A 13 7.45 3.42 -2.60
N LEU A 14 6.81 4.53 -2.95
CA LEU A 14 5.40 4.60 -3.29
C LEU A 14 5.26 5.40 -4.57
N ASP A 15 4.60 4.80 -5.55
CA ASP A 15 4.27 5.39 -6.84
C ASP A 15 2.75 5.39 -6.99
N ALA A 16 2.15 6.56 -7.20
CA ALA A 16 0.70 6.71 -7.30
C ALA A 16 0.32 7.33 -8.65
N GLY A 17 -0.21 6.49 -9.54
CA GLY A 17 -0.66 6.85 -10.87
C GLY A 17 -2.19 6.98 -10.99
N PRO A 18 -2.69 7.36 -12.17
CA PRO A 18 -4.13 7.46 -12.43
C PRO A 18 -4.84 6.09 -12.42
N LYS A 19 -4.11 5.00 -12.66
CA LYS A 19 -4.64 3.62 -12.66
C LYS A 19 -4.42 2.86 -11.33
N GLY A 20 -3.93 3.55 -10.31
CA GLY A 20 -3.73 3.01 -8.97
C GLY A 20 -2.38 3.37 -8.38
N MET A 21 -1.79 2.46 -7.60
CA MET A 21 -0.47 2.68 -7.01
C MET A 21 0.36 1.41 -6.90
N VAL A 22 1.67 1.60 -6.85
CA VAL A 22 2.64 0.56 -6.53
C VAL A 22 3.43 0.99 -5.31
N LEU A 23 3.63 0.09 -4.36
CA LEU A 23 4.49 0.31 -3.21
C LEU A 23 5.47 -0.84 -3.04
N SER A 24 6.66 -0.49 -2.54
CA SER A 24 7.76 -1.39 -2.24
C SER A 24 8.11 -1.24 -0.76
N PHE A 25 8.22 -2.38 -0.06
CA PHE A 25 8.66 -2.38 1.33
C PHE A 25 10.17 -2.25 1.45
N ARG A 26 10.62 -1.65 2.54
CA ARG A 26 12.05 -1.49 2.84
C ARG A 26 12.68 -2.85 3.13
N GLY A 27 13.68 -3.22 2.33
CA GLY A 27 14.35 -4.51 2.44
C GLY A 27 13.45 -5.71 2.13
N ASN A 28 12.42 -5.50 1.30
CA ASN A 28 11.47 -6.54 0.85
C ASN A 28 10.81 -7.31 2.01
N ARG A 29 10.69 -6.69 3.18
CA ARG A 29 10.05 -7.26 4.37
C ARG A 29 9.05 -6.27 4.92
N PHE A 30 7.89 -6.80 5.31
CA PHE A 30 6.87 -6.08 6.05
C PHE A 30 6.86 -6.60 7.49
N ALA A 31 6.57 -5.73 8.46
CA ALA A 31 6.63 -6.08 9.88
C ALA A 31 5.73 -7.29 10.22
N ASN A 32 4.53 -7.33 9.64
CA ASN A 32 3.56 -8.39 9.86
C ASN A 32 3.06 -9.00 8.53
N PRO A 33 3.78 -9.98 7.95
CA PRO A 33 3.44 -10.54 6.65
C PRO A 33 2.09 -11.27 6.64
N ALA A 34 1.67 -11.84 7.78
CA ALA A 34 0.37 -12.51 7.89
C ALA A 34 -0.79 -11.51 7.74
N ALA A 35 -0.71 -10.37 8.44
CA ALA A 35 -1.69 -9.30 8.36
C ALA A 35 -1.75 -8.70 6.93
N LEU A 36 -0.59 -8.55 6.29
CA LEU A 36 -0.50 -8.10 4.91
C LEU A 36 -1.21 -9.08 3.95
N ILE A 37 -0.96 -10.38 4.07
CA ILE A 37 -1.60 -11.39 3.20
C ILE A 37 -3.13 -11.36 3.38
N GLY A 38 -3.62 -11.32 4.62
CA GLY A 38 -5.06 -11.22 4.88
C GLY A 38 -5.68 -9.97 4.27
N TYR A 39 -5.00 -8.81 4.39
CA TYR A 39 -5.44 -7.57 3.79
C TYR A 39 -5.46 -7.62 2.24
N LEU A 40 -4.51 -8.31 1.62
CA LEU A 40 -4.52 -8.53 0.18
C LEU A 40 -5.65 -9.46 -0.26
N GLN A 41 -5.95 -10.50 0.51
CA GLN A 41 -7.05 -11.41 0.22
C GLN A 41 -8.41 -10.73 0.32
N ASP A 42 -8.61 -9.89 1.35
CA ASP A 42 -9.84 -9.10 1.55
C ASP A 42 -10.10 -8.13 0.39
N ARG A 43 -9.03 -7.52 -0.14
CA ARG A 43 -9.12 -6.50 -1.21
C ARG A 43 -8.78 -7.04 -2.60
N ALA A 44 -8.71 -8.36 -2.78
CA ALA A 44 -8.55 -8.97 -4.09
C ALA A 44 -9.83 -8.78 -4.93
N PRO A 45 -9.75 -8.49 -6.25
CA PRO A 45 -8.56 -8.44 -7.10
C PRO A 45 -7.89 -7.06 -7.20
N ALA A 46 -8.40 -6.06 -6.48
CA ALA A 46 -7.93 -4.67 -6.57
C ALA A 46 -6.51 -4.50 -6.00
N ILE A 47 -6.11 -5.30 -5.01
CA ILE A 47 -4.74 -5.27 -4.46
C ILE A 47 -4.07 -6.62 -4.69
N LYS A 48 -2.84 -6.60 -5.24
CA LYS A 48 -2.06 -7.80 -5.57
C LYS A 48 -0.62 -7.66 -5.10
N LEU A 49 -0.03 -8.76 -4.64
CA LEU A 49 1.41 -8.87 -4.38
C LEU A 49 2.09 -9.39 -5.64
N ARG A 50 3.08 -8.66 -6.13
CA ARG A 50 3.98 -9.15 -7.17
C ARG A 50 5.06 -10.05 -6.57
N PRO A 51 5.63 -10.99 -7.34
CA PRO A 51 6.72 -11.86 -6.88
C PRO A 51 7.95 -11.10 -6.41
N ASP A 52 8.10 -9.83 -6.83
CA ASP A 52 9.15 -8.90 -6.42
C ASP A 52 8.91 -8.26 -5.01
N HIS A 53 8.00 -8.81 -4.20
CA HIS A 53 7.49 -8.25 -2.93
C HIS A 53 6.98 -6.80 -3.03
N LYS A 54 6.46 -6.43 -4.19
CA LYS A 54 5.81 -5.14 -4.43
C LYS A 54 4.30 -5.31 -4.37
N VAL A 55 3.62 -4.44 -3.63
CA VAL A 55 2.16 -4.42 -3.60
C VAL A 55 1.68 -3.45 -4.67
N VAL A 56 0.78 -3.93 -5.52
CA VAL A 56 0.14 -3.15 -6.58
C VAL A 56 -1.34 -3.04 -6.25
N CYS A 57 -1.81 -1.82 -6.12
CA CYS A 57 -3.23 -1.49 -6.01
C CYS A 57 -3.68 -0.98 -7.38
N VAL A 58 -4.64 -1.66 -7.98
CA VAL A 58 -5.28 -1.29 -9.24
C VAL A 58 -6.63 -0.67 -8.88
N GLN A 59 -6.70 0.66 -8.99
CA GLN A 59 -7.92 1.41 -8.73
C GLN A 59 -7.93 2.64 -9.63
N ASP A 60 -9.10 2.96 -10.17
CA ASP A 60 -9.23 4.07 -11.10
C ASP A 60 -9.30 5.39 -10.32
N TRP A 61 -8.22 6.17 -10.40
CA TRP A 61 -8.05 7.46 -9.76
C TRP A 61 -7.94 8.57 -10.81
N LEU A 62 -9.05 8.80 -11.51
CA LEU A 62 -9.21 9.87 -12.52
C LEU A 62 -8.85 11.26 -11.97
N HIS A 63 -9.18 11.53 -10.71
CA HIS A 63 -8.96 12.82 -10.08
C HIS A 63 -7.81 12.77 -9.06
N ALA A 64 -6.96 13.81 -9.08
CA ALA A 64 -5.84 13.95 -8.14
C ALA A 64 -6.29 13.94 -6.68
N THR A 65 -7.47 14.49 -6.38
CA THR A 65 -8.06 14.50 -5.03
C THR A 65 -8.39 13.09 -4.54
N THR A 66 -9.01 12.28 -5.40
CA THR A 66 -9.33 10.87 -5.14
C THR A 66 -8.06 10.05 -4.96
N ARG A 67 -7.02 10.32 -5.76
CA ARG A 67 -5.71 9.67 -5.62
C ARG A 67 -5.10 9.90 -4.25
N ILE A 68 -5.03 11.16 -3.78
CA ILE A 68 -4.41 11.47 -2.48
C ILE A 68 -5.21 10.84 -1.34
N ALA A 69 -6.55 10.88 -1.42
CA ALA A 69 -7.41 10.25 -0.42
C ALA A 69 -7.24 8.72 -0.39
N GLY A 70 -7.20 8.07 -1.56
CA GLY A 70 -6.98 6.63 -1.70
C GLY A 70 -5.62 6.19 -1.17
N VAL A 71 -4.55 6.87 -1.57
CA VAL A 71 -3.19 6.64 -1.06
C VAL A 71 -3.16 6.78 0.45
N ARG A 72 -3.75 7.85 1.01
CA ARG A 72 -3.74 8.08 2.47
C ARG A 72 -4.50 6.98 3.22
N ARG A 73 -5.61 6.49 2.67
CA ARG A 73 -6.38 5.40 3.27
C ARG A 73 -5.57 4.10 3.31
N VAL A 74 -4.99 3.69 2.18
CA VAL A 74 -4.18 2.47 2.12
C VAL A 74 -2.94 2.57 2.98
N LEU A 75 -2.26 3.72 3.00
CA LEU A 75 -1.11 3.92 3.89
C LEU A 75 -1.49 3.90 5.38
N GLY A 76 -2.68 4.37 5.73
CA GLY A 76 -3.21 4.29 7.09
C GLY A 76 -3.47 2.84 7.51
N ASP A 77 -4.15 2.06 6.66
CA ASP A 77 -4.35 0.63 6.84
C ASP A 77 -3.00 -0.10 6.99
N LEU A 78 -2.05 0.12 6.07
CA LEU A 78 -0.73 -0.52 6.11
C LEU A 78 0.10 -0.13 7.33
N ALA A 79 0.01 1.13 7.78
CA ALA A 79 0.69 1.55 9.00
C ALA A 79 0.10 0.84 10.22
N ALA A 80 -1.22 0.75 10.31
CA ALA A 80 -1.89 0.02 11.40
C ALA A 80 -1.51 -1.46 11.40
N LEU A 81 -1.51 -2.12 10.23
CA LEU A 81 -1.10 -3.52 10.08
C LEU A 81 0.39 -3.75 10.43
N ALA A 82 1.25 -2.74 10.25
CA ALA A 82 2.66 -2.82 10.59
C ALA A 82 2.91 -2.64 12.11
N GLU A 83 1.97 -2.02 12.81
CA GLU A 83 2.01 -1.76 14.25
C GLU A 83 1.25 -2.83 15.07
N GLN A 84 0.56 -3.77 14.40
CA GLN A 84 -0.08 -4.95 14.99
C GLN A 84 0.89 -6.10 15.15
#